data_AF-A0A969ZPJ9-F1
#
_entry.id   AF-A0A969ZPJ9-F1
#
_cell.length_a   1.000
_cell.length_b   1.000
_cell.length_c   1.000
_cell.angle_alpha   90.00
_cell.angle_beta   90.00
_cell.angle_gamma   90.00
#
_symmetry.space_group_name_H-M   'P 1'
#
loop_
_entity.id
_entity.type
_entity.pdbx_description
1 polymer ?
#
loop_
_entity_poly.entity_id
_entity_poly.type
_entity_poly.pdbx_seq_one_letter_code
_entity_poly.pdbx_strand_id
1 'polypeptide(L)'
;KFIMRGMDSIEKREIQEANTNIIKAQNIVSEFMNTLDMQYELSASLNSIYDYMLRRLIDANVAKDKEILEEVLGFAKILRDTWEQAMKISRHQNRKPTVTKV
;
A
#
# COMPACT_ATOMS: atom_id res chain seq x y z
N LYS A 1 -0.88 -2.86 -8.82
CA LYS A 1 -1.05 -2.57 -10.27
C LYS A 1 0.07 -1.66 -10.78
N PHE A 2 0.15 -0.40 -10.32
CA PHE A 2 1.13 0.56 -10.84
C PHE A 2 2.58 0.19 -10.56
N ILE A 3 2.89 -0.37 -9.38
CA ILE A 3 4.23 -0.91 -9.07
C ILE A 3 4.66 -1.95 -10.11
N MET A 4 3.81 -2.95 -10.39
CA MET A 4 4.10 -3.99 -11.40
C MET A 4 4.28 -3.42 -12.81
N ARG A 5 3.51 -2.38 -13.19
CA ARG A 5 3.70 -1.71 -14.48
C ARG A 5 5.03 -0.93 -14.53
N GLY A 6 5.39 -0.26 -13.43
CA GLY A 6 6.69 0.40 -13.31
C GLY A 6 7.85 -0.58 -13.47
N MET A 7 7.75 -1.76 -12.87
CA MET A 7 8.74 -2.84 -13.03
C MET A 7 8.86 -3.30 -14.49
N ASP A 8 7.74 -3.62 -15.15
CA ASP A 8 7.72 -4.05 -16.55
C ASP A 8 8.32 -2.99 -17.49
N SER A 9 7.99 -1.71 -17.28
CA SER A 9 8.59 -0.62 -18.05
C SER A 9 10.08 -0.41 -17.78
N ILE A 10 10.58 -0.66 -16.56
CA ILE A 10 12.03 -0.66 -16.26
C ILE A 10 12.72 -1.76 -17.07
N GLU A 11 12.19 -2.98 -17.08
CA GLU A 11 12.75 -4.11 -17.83
C GLU A 11 12.81 -3.84 -19.33
N LYS A 12 11.76 -3.19 -19.86
CA LYS A 12 11.67 -2.78 -21.26
C LYS A 12 12.48 -1.52 -21.60
N ARG A 13 13.13 -0.90 -20.60
CA ARG A 13 13.86 0.38 -20.73
C ARG A 13 12.98 1.56 -21.17
N GLU A 14 11.69 1.49 -20.86
CA GLU A 14 10.69 2.55 -21.11
C GLU A 14 10.69 3.54 -19.94
N ILE A 15 11.75 4.35 -19.83
CA ILE A 15 12.03 5.20 -18.66
C ILE A 15 10.88 6.17 -18.32
N GLN A 16 10.24 6.75 -19.33
CA GLN A 16 9.12 7.69 -19.15
C GLN A 16 7.87 7.01 -18.60
N GLU A 17 7.56 5.80 -19.10
CA GLU A 17 6.39 5.03 -18.66
C GLU A 17 6.64 4.45 -17.26
N ALA A 18 7.88 4.01 -16.97
CA ALA A 18 8.30 3.62 -15.63
C ALA A 18 8.07 4.76 -14.64
N ASN A 19 8.57 5.97 -14.94
CA ASN A 19 8.37 7.16 -14.11
C ASN A 19 6.88 7.45 -13.87
N THR A 20 6.09 7.44 -14.94
CA THR A 20 4.64 7.71 -14.86
C THR A 20 3.91 6.73 -13.94
N ASN A 21 4.23 5.43 -14.02
CA ASN A 21 3.59 4.42 -13.18
C ASN A 21 4.10 4.48 -11.74
N ILE A 22 5.39 4.74 -11.51
CA ILE A 22 5.95 4.82 -10.15
C ILE A 22 5.38 6.06 -9.42
N ILE A 23 5.26 7.21 -10.08
CA ILE A 23 4.58 8.40 -9.51
C ILE A 23 3.13 8.09 -9.13
N LYS A 24 2.39 7.35 -9.97
CA LYS A 24 1.02 6.93 -9.62
C LYS A 24 0.99 6.05 -8.37
N ALA A 25 1.99 5.19 -8.17
CA ALA A 25 2.11 4.40 -6.94
C ALA A 25 2.42 5.30 -5.73
N GLN A 26 3.33 6.26 -5.87
CA GLN A 26 3.67 7.24 -4.83
C GLN A 26 2.44 8.05 -4.39
N ASN A 27 1.66 8.55 -5.34
CA ASN A 27 0.44 9.31 -5.05
C ASN A 27 -0.59 8.51 -4.24
N ILE A 28 -0.75 7.22 -4.53
CA ILE A 28 -1.65 6.34 -3.76
C ILE A 28 -1.15 6.17 -2.33
N VAL A 29 0.15 5.91 -2.14
CA VAL A 29 0.73 5.75 -0.80
C VAL A 29 0.61 7.05 -0.01
N SER A 30 0.89 8.20 -0.64
CA SER A 30 0.69 9.51 -0.03
C SER A 30 -0.76 9.76 0.37
N GLU A 31 -1.73 9.34 -0.46
CA GLU A 31 -3.14 9.47 -0.11
C GLU A 31 -3.52 8.59 1.09
N PHE A 32 -2.96 7.38 1.19
CA PHE A 32 -3.14 6.54 2.38
C PHE A 32 -2.60 7.21 3.65
N MET A 33 -1.45 7.89 3.57
CA MET A 33 -0.93 8.68 4.71
C MET A 33 -1.88 9.82 5.09
N ASN A 34 -2.36 10.58 4.10
CA ASN A 34 -3.20 11.76 4.32
C ASN A 34 -4.60 11.42 4.88
N THR A 35 -5.07 10.19 4.64
CA THR A 35 -6.40 9.73 5.05
C THR A 35 -6.41 8.95 6.37
N LEU A 36 -5.25 8.78 7.02
CA LEU A 36 -5.17 8.17 8.34
C LEU A 36 -5.81 9.07 9.40
N ASP A 37 -6.71 8.49 10.20
CA ASP A 37 -7.19 9.13 11.42
C ASP A 37 -6.16 8.92 12.54
N MET A 38 -5.41 9.98 12.85
CA MET A 38 -4.32 9.95 13.83
C MET A 38 -4.78 9.85 15.29
N GLN A 39 -6.10 9.84 15.56
CA GLN A 39 -6.61 9.56 16.91
C GLN A 39 -6.40 8.10 17.33
N TYR A 40 -6.25 7.18 16.36
CA TYR A 40 -6.00 5.78 16.63
C TYR A 40 -4.50 5.49 16.75
N GLU A 41 -4.11 4.74 17.78
CA GLU A 41 -2.71 4.36 18.03
C GLU A 41 -2.08 3.61 16.84
N LEU A 42 -2.87 2.76 16.17
CA LEU A 42 -2.41 2.01 14.99
C LEU A 42 -1.99 2.90 13.83
N SER A 43 -2.54 4.11 13.72
CA SER A 43 -2.27 5.04 12.63
C SER A 43 -0.82 5.48 12.59
N ALA A 44 -0.15 5.63 13.74
CA ALA A 44 1.28 5.96 13.79
C ALA A 44 2.16 4.87 13.15
N SER A 45 1.83 3.60 13.42
CA SER A 45 2.52 2.44 12.83
C SER A 45 2.27 2.34 11.33
N LEU A 46 1.02 2.53 10.89
CA LEU A 46 0.67 2.55 9.46
C LEU A 46 1.36 3.68 8.71
N ASN A 47 1.37 4.89 9.29
CA ASN A 47 2.04 6.05 8.72
C ASN A 47 3.54 5.78 8.52
N SER A 48 4.19 5.13 9.47
CA SER A 48 5.63 4.79 9.38
C SER A 48 5.91 3.79 8.24
N ILE A 49 5.03 2.82 8.03
CA ILE A 49 5.14 1.87 6.91
C ILE A 49 4.95 2.59 5.57
N TYR A 50 3.91 3.44 5.47
CA TYR A 50 3.65 4.19 4.25
C TYR A 50 4.76 5.18 3.92
N ASP A 51 5.31 5.88 4.92
CA ASP A 51 6.46 6.79 4.75
C ASP A 51 7.70 6.05 4.23
N TYR A 52 7.98 4.86 4.75
CA TYR A 52 9.04 4.01 4.22
C TYR A 52 8.78 3.58 2.78
N MET A 53 7.58 3.09 2.47
CA MET A 53 7.19 2.70 1.11
C MET A 53 7.31 3.87 0.13
N LEU A 54 6.90 5.08 0.54
CA LEU A 54 6.98 6.28 -0.29
C LEU A 54 8.43 6.64 -0.63
N ARG A 55 9.32 6.66 0.38
CA ARG A 55 10.77 6.89 0.17
C ARG A 55 11.37 5.86 -0.78
N ARG A 56 11.09 4.57 -0.56
CA ARG A 56 11.59 3.51 -1.45
C ARG A 56 11.04 3.61 -2.87
N LEU A 57 9.79 4.02 -3.07
CA LEU A 57 9.26 4.29 -4.41
C LEU A 57 9.97 5.48 -5.09
N ILE A 58 10.41 6.48 -4.33
CA ILE A 58 11.20 7.61 -4.86
C ILE A 58 12.58 7.10 -5.28
N ASP A 59 13.27 6.38 -4.40
CA ASP A 59 14.60 5.80 -4.67
C ASP A 59 14.57 4.90 -5.91
N ALA A 60 13.58 3.99 -5.98
CA ALA A 60 13.34 3.13 -7.13
C ALA A 60 13.12 3.92 -8.42
N ASN A 61 12.41 5.05 -8.35
CA ASN A 61 12.17 5.86 -9.53
C ASN A 61 13.45 6.57 -9.98
N VAL A 62 14.23 7.13 -9.07
CA VAL A 62 15.49 7.83 -9.40
C VAL A 62 16.50 6.85 -9.99
N ALA A 63 16.70 5.71 -9.34
CA ALA A 63 17.65 4.69 -9.77
C ALA A 63 17.14 3.81 -10.93
N LYS A 64 15.83 3.84 -11.21
CA LYS A 64 15.13 2.86 -12.06
C LYS A 64 15.45 1.43 -11.62
N ASP A 65 15.39 1.22 -10.31
CA ASP A 65 15.71 -0.05 -9.66
C ASP A 65 14.45 -0.89 -9.45
N LYS A 66 14.42 -2.05 -10.11
CA LYS A 66 13.30 -3.00 -10.04
C LYS A 66 13.25 -3.73 -8.70
N GLU A 67 14.39 -4.05 -8.09
CA GLU A 67 14.44 -4.81 -6.84
C GLU A 67 13.79 -4.02 -5.70
N ILE A 68 13.99 -2.70 -5.69
CA ILE A 68 13.30 -1.81 -4.75
C ILE A 68 11.77 -1.85 -4.97
N LEU A 69 11.29 -1.87 -6.22
CA LEU A 69 9.86 -1.99 -6.50
C LEU A 69 9.29 -3.35 -6.08
N GLU A 70 10.06 -4.42 -6.19
CA GLU A 70 9.66 -5.76 -5.74
C GLU A 70 9.45 -5.80 -4.22
N GLU A 71 10.34 -5.16 -3.45
CA GLU A 71 10.20 -5.02 -2.01
C GLU A 71 8.91 -4.26 -1.64
N VAL A 72 8.68 -3.09 -2.25
CA VAL A 72 7.47 -2.29 -1.99
C VAL A 72 6.20 -3.04 -2.40
N LEU A 73 6.26 -3.81 -3.49
CA LEU A 73 5.16 -4.68 -3.91
C LEU A 73 4.85 -5.74 -2.85
N GLY A 74 5.87 -6.29 -2.17
CA GLY A 74 5.73 -7.19 -1.03
C GLY A 74 4.92 -6.57 0.09
N PHE A 75 5.32 -5.39 0.56
CA PHE A 75 4.57 -4.65 1.60
C PHE A 75 3.13 -4.36 1.19
N ALA A 76 2.94 -3.89 -0.06
CA ALA A 76 1.60 -3.58 -0.57
C ALA A 76 0.68 -4.82 -0.60
N LYS A 77 1.21 -6.01 -0.91
CA LYS A 77 0.44 -7.26 -0.88
C LYS A 77 0.05 -7.63 0.55
N ILE A 78 1.01 -7.59 1.49
CA ILE A 78 0.74 -7.89 2.91
C ILE A 78 -0.36 -6.96 3.45
N LEU A 79 -0.22 -5.65 3.25
CA LEU A 79 -1.21 -4.66 3.71
C LEU A 79 -2.61 -4.91 3.13
N ARG A 80 -2.70 -5.21 1.83
CA ARG A 80 -3.97 -5.56 1.18
C ARG A 80 -4.59 -6.81 1.80
N ASP A 81 -3.78 -7.86 2.01
CA ASP A 81 -4.26 -9.14 2.52
C ASP A 81 -4.71 -9.01 4.00
N THR A 82 -3.98 -8.23 4.80
CA THR A 82 -4.39 -7.87 6.16
C THR A 82 -5.72 -7.10 6.16
N TRP A 83 -5.89 -6.13 5.25
CA TRP A 83 -7.14 -5.38 5.13
C TRP A 83 -8.31 -6.28 4.72
N GLU A 84 -8.09 -7.21 3.79
CA GLU A 84 -9.11 -8.18 3.38
C GLU A 84 -9.56 -9.05 4.57
N GLN A 85 -8.61 -9.51 5.39
CA GLN A 85 -8.91 -10.27 6.60
C GLN A 85 -9.70 -9.44 7.63
N ALA A 86 -9.28 -8.20 7.88
CA ALA A 86 -9.99 -7.29 8.79
C ALA A 86 -11.45 -7.07 8.34
N MET A 87 -11.67 -6.85 7.05
CA MET A 87 -13.01 -6.72 6.46
C MET A 87 -13.86 -7.98 6.63
N LYS A 88 -13.26 -9.17 6.46
CA LYS A 88 -13.96 -10.45 6.72
C LYS A 88 -14.37 -10.54 8.18
N ILE A 89 -13.47 -10.23 9.12
CA ILE A 89 -13.76 -10.28 10.57
C ILE A 89 -14.89 -9.30 10.91
N SER A 90 -14.82 -8.05 10.45
CA SER A 90 -15.84 -7.02 10.68
C SER A 90 -17.23 -7.48 10.20
N ARG A 91 -17.31 -8.06 8.99
CA ARG A 91 -18.57 -8.60 8.45
C ARG A 91 -19.15 -9.75 9.27
N HIS A 92 -18.32 -10.59 9.90
CA HIS A 92 -18.77 -11.69 10.76
C HIS A 92 -19.18 -11.20 12.15
N GLN A 93 -18.53 -10.17 12.69
CA GLN A 93 -18.93 -9.55 13.96
C GLN A 93 -20.35 -8.95 13.89
N ASN A 94 -20.73 -8.38 12.74
CA ASN A 94 -22.08 -7.84 12.51
C ASN A 94 -23.19 -8.89 12.36
N ARG A 95 -22.88 -10.20 12.37
CA ARG A 95 -23.86 -11.30 12.20
C ARG A 95 -24.21 -12.06 13.48
N LYS A 96 -23.62 -11.75 14.64
CA LYS A 96 -24.05 -12.36 15.91
C LYS A 96 -25.40 -11.75 16.34
N PRO A 97 -26.49 -12.53 16.46
CA PRO A 97 -27.73 -12.00 16.98
C PRO A 97 -27.53 -11.61 18.45
N THR A 98 -27.95 -10.40 18.81
CA THR A 98 -28.13 -9.99 20.20
C THR A 98 -29.12 -10.96 20.84
N VAL A 99 -28.63 -11.95 21.58
CA VAL A 99 -29.48 -12.76 22.44
C VAL A 99 -29.89 -11.84 23.59
N THR A 100 -31.07 -11.27 23.48
CA THR A 100 -31.76 -10.59 24.58
C THR A 100 -31.88 -11.59 25.73
N LYS A 101 -31.11 -11.36 26.81
CA LYS A 101 -31.39 -12.03 28.08
C LYS A 101 -32.66 -11.39 28.64
N VAL A 102 -33.73 -12.20 28.67
CA VAL A 102 -34.98 -11.94 29.40
C VAL A 102 -34.76 -12.25 30.88
#